data_AF-A0A0M2VDX8-F1
#
_entry.id   AF-A0A0M2VDX8-F1
#
_cell.length_a   1.000
_cell.length_b   1.000
_cell.length_c   1.000
_cell.angle_alpha   90.00
_cell.angle_beta   90.00
_cell.angle_gamma   90.00
#
_symmetry.space_group_name_H-M   'P 1'
#
loop_
_entity.id
_entity.type
_entity.pdbx_description
1 polymer ?
#
loop_
_entity_poly.entity_id
_entity_poly.type
_entity_poly.pdbx_seq_one_letter_code
_entity_poly.pdbx_strand_id
1 'polypeptide(L)'
;MTAILTQGALQLRPFIWHHQTWAYPALFDCAVATLQSFFTRDKKLQGNAGLTAVLHTHARNLDYHPHVHLIVPAGCLNKRR
;
A
#
# COMPACT_ATOMS: atom_id res chain seq x y z
N MET A 1 -2.65 12.43 -4.26
CA MET A 1 -3.25 11.97 -3.00
C MET A 1 -2.42 10.79 -2.52
N THR A 2 -1.68 10.93 -1.41
CA THR A 2 -0.88 9.84 -0.84
C THR A 2 -1.78 9.01 0.07
N ALA A 3 -2.07 7.77 -0.31
CA ALA A 3 -2.75 6.85 0.59
C ALA A 3 -1.69 6.14 1.44
N ILE A 4 -1.58 6.53 2.72
CA ILE A 4 -0.76 5.82 3.71
C ILE A 4 -1.64 4.68 4.24
N LEU A 5 -1.61 3.52 3.59
CA LEU A 5 -2.52 2.42 3.91
C LEU A 5 -1.95 1.39 4.88
N THR A 6 -0.70 1.52 5.32
CA THR A 6 -0.10 0.52 6.22
C THR A 6 0.79 1.17 7.28
N GLN A 7 0.18 1.89 8.24
CA GLN A 7 0.85 2.00 9.53
C GLN A 7 0.85 0.60 10.16
N GLY A 8 1.92 -0.17 9.97
CA GLY A 8 2.08 -1.47 10.61
C GLY A 8 1.88 -1.31 12.11
N ALA A 9 0.91 -2.05 12.67
CA ALA A 9 0.65 -2.07 14.11
C ALA A 9 1.98 -2.30 14.83
N LEU A 10 2.27 -1.52 15.89
CA LEU A 10 3.52 -1.61 16.65
C LEU A 10 3.93 -3.06 17.00
N GLN A 11 2.93 -3.91 17.25
CA GLN A 11 3.08 -5.32 17.59
C GLN A 11 3.73 -6.17 16.49
N LEU A 12 3.58 -5.81 15.21
CA LEU A 12 4.11 -6.57 14.07
C LEU A 12 5.54 -6.18 13.71
N ARG A 13 6.08 -5.06 14.24
CA ARG A 13 7.41 -4.57 13.86
C ARG A 13 8.53 -5.59 14.13
N PRO A 14 8.59 -6.27 15.30
CA PRO A 14 9.62 -7.29 15.54
C PRO A 14 9.51 -8.44 14.53
N PHE A 15 8.29 -8.88 14.23
CA PHE A 15 8.07 -9.94 13.25
C PHE A 15 8.56 -9.53 11.86
N ILE A 16 8.18 -8.35 11.38
CA ILE A 16 8.61 -7.85 10.07
C ILE A 16 10.15 -7.70 10.02
N TRP A 17 10.77 -7.26 11.11
CA TRP A 17 12.23 -7.14 11.20
C TRP A 17 12.95 -8.48 10.95
N HIS A 18 12.41 -9.59 11.46
CA HIS A 18 13.00 -10.93 11.29
C HIS A 18 12.59 -11.62 9.99
N HIS A 19 11.54 -11.17 9.30
CA HIS A 19 10.97 -11.82 8.12
C HIS A 19 10.87 -10.90 6.90
N GLN A 20 11.82 -9.98 6.72
CA GLN A 20 11.77 -8.90 5.74
C GLN A 20 11.50 -9.36 4.30
N THR A 21 12.15 -10.44 3.86
CA THR A 21 12.03 -10.98 2.49
C THR A 21 10.62 -11.44 2.15
N TRP A 22 9.86 -11.90 3.14
CA TRP A 22 8.46 -12.29 2.99
C TRP A 22 7.51 -11.12 3.30
N ALA A 23 7.80 -10.38 4.38
CA ALA A 23 6.91 -9.38 4.93
C ALA A 23 6.82 -8.13 4.05
N TYR A 24 7.92 -7.69 3.42
CA TYR A 24 7.87 -6.52 2.55
C TYR A 24 7.00 -6.74 1.31
N PRO A 25 7.16 -7.83 0.52
CA PRO A 25 6.21 -8.16 -0.55
C PRO A 25 4.77 -8.25 -0.04
N ALA A 26 4.53 -8.92 1.09
CA ALA A 26 3.19 -9.03 1.65
C ALA A 26 2.57 -7.66 2.00
N LEU A 27 3.37 -6.70 2.48
CA LEU A 27 2.90 -5.32 2.71
C LEU A 27 2.49 -4.63 1.41
N PHE A 28 3.26 -4.80 0.33
CA PHE A 28 2.88 -4.28 -0.99
C PHE A 28 1.59 -4.92 -1.48
N ASP A 29 1.49 -6.25 -1.44
CA ASP A 29 0.32 -7.00 -1.92
C ASP A 29 -0.94 -6.59 -1.16
N CYS A 30 -0.88 -6.51 0.17
CA CYS A 30 -2.00 -6.08 0.99
C CYS A 30 -2.44 -4.65 0.65
N ALA A 31 -1.49 -3.72 0.52
CA ALA A 31 -1.80 -2.32 0.25
C ALA A 31 -2.39 -2.12 -1.15
N VAL A 32 -1.82 -2.78 -2.16
CA VAL A 32 -2.32 -2.78 -3.54
C VAL A 32 -3.70 -3.42 -3.63
N ALA A 33 -3.91 -4.60 -3.03
CA ALA A 33 -5.20 -5.28 -3.04
C ALA A 33 -6.30 -4.43 -2.39
N THR A 34 -5.99 -3.79 -1.27
CA THR A 34 -6.92 -2.88 -0.57
C THR A 34 -7.33 -1.72 -1.47
N LEU A 35 -6.35 -1.07 -2.11
CA LEU A 35 -6.62 0.06 -2.99
C LEU A 35 -7.40 -0.38 -4.25
N GLN A 36 -7.01 -1.48 -4.90
CA GLN A 36 -7.72 -1.99 -6.07
C GLN A 36 -9.16 -2.39 -5.75
N SER A 37 -9.40 -2.98 -4.56
CA SER A 37 -10.76 -3.25 -4.09
C SER A 37 -11.59 -1.97 -3.93
N PHE A 38 -10.97 -0.84 -3.59
CA PHE A 38 -11.67 0.44 -3.53
C PHE A 38 -12.05 0.93 -4.93
N PHE A 39 -11.09 0.98 -5.85
CA PHE A 39 -11.32 1.48 -7.22
C PHE A 39 -12.35 0.66 -8.01
N THR A 40 -12.36 -0.65 -7.80
CA THR A 40 -13.32 -1.56 -8.45
C THR A 40 -14.75 -1.39 -7.89
N ARG A 41 -14.91 -0.98 -6.63
CA ARG A 41 -16.21 -0.77 -5.97
C ARG A 41 -16.72 0.67 -6.07
N ASP A 42 -15.84 1.63 -6.38
CA ASP A 42 -16.22 3.03 -6.54
C ASP A 42 -17.14 3.20 -7.76
N LYS A 43 -18.24 3.95 -7.60
CA LYS A 43 -19.29 4.08 -8.62
C LYS A 43 -18.84 4.88 -9.85
N LYS A 44 -17.80 5.71 -9.74
CA LYS A 44 -17.33 6.59 -10.83
C LYS A 44 -16.12 6.00 -11.55
N LEU A 45 -15.23 5.35 -10.80
CA LEU A 45 -13.98 4.79 -11.33
C LEU A 45 -14.22 3.41 -11.97
N GLN A 46 -14.72 2.43 -11.20
CA GLN A 46 -15.07 1.08 -11.68
C GLN A 46 -13.97 0.40 -12.53
N GLY A 47 -12.70 0.64 -12.21
CA GLY A 47 -11.58 0.19 -13.03
C GLY A 47 -10.35 -0.17 -12.21
N ASN A 48 -9.28 -0.54 -12.90
CA ASN A 48 -7.98 -0.83 -12.28
C ASN A 48 -7.17 0.47 -12.17
N ALA A 49 -6.73 0.81 -10.96
CA ALA A 49 -5.87 1.98 -10.75
C ALA A 49 -4.43 1.69 -11.19
N GLY A 50 -3.82 2.64 -11.91
CA GLY A 50 -2.36 2.72 -11.92
C GLY A 50 -1.90 3.20 -10.55
N LEU A 51 -0.76 2.70 -10.05
CA LEU A 51 -0.19 3.14 -8.78
C LEU A 51 1.33 3.01 -8.77
N THR A 52 1.97 3.86 -7.98
CA THR A 52 3.39 3.72 -7.61
C THR A 52 3.45 3.51 -6.11
N ALA A 53 4.12 2.45 -5.68
CA ALA A 53 4.26 2.10 -4.27
C ALA A 53 5.72 2.22 -3.84
N VAL A 54 5.98 2.80 -2.66
CA VAL A 54 7.32 3.00 -2.10
C VAL A 54 7.34 2.50 -0.65
N LEU A 55 8.30 1.63 -0.32
CA LEU A 55 8.51 1.14 1.04
C LEU A 55 9.40 2.10 1.82
N HIS A 56 8.94 2.51 2.99
CA HIS A 56 9.71 3.25 3.98
C HIS A 56 9.89 2.37 5.21
N THR A 57 11.12 2.13 5.63
CA THR A 57 11.42 1.19 6.73
C THR A 57 11.53 1.86 8.09
N HIS A 58 11.71 3.18 8.13
CA HIS A 58 11.94 3.93 9.37
C HIS A 58 11.06 5.19 9.43
N ALA A 59 10.74 5.59 10.66
CA ALA A 59 10.10 6.87 10.95
C ALA A 59 11.12 8.01 11.02
N ARG A 60 10.64 9.25 11.16
CA ARG A 60 11.50 10.45 11.23
C ARG A 60 12.48 10.43 12.41
N ASN A 61 12.11 9.79 13.51
CA ASN A 61 12.97 9.60 14.69
C ASN A 61 13.90 8.37 14.58
N LEU A 62 14.01 7.76 13.39
CA LEU A 62 14.81 6.56 13.09
C LEU A 62 14.30 5.27 13.73
N ASP A 63 13.13 5.27 14.36
CA ASP A 63 12.52 4.02 14.82
C ASP A 63 12.13 3.16 13.62
N TYR A 64 12.37 1.85 13.73
CA TYR A 64 11.90 0.89 12.73
C TYR A 64 10.37 0.93 12.63
N HIS A 65 9.89 1.30 11.45
CA HIS A 65 8.49 1.53 11.14
C HIS A 65 8.24 1.24 9.65
N PRO A 66 8.18 -0.05 9.26
CA PRO A 66 7.92 -0.43 7.88
C PRO A 66 6.49 -0.04 7.46
N HIS A 67 6.36 0.82 6.46
CA HIS A 67 5.10 1.26 5.87
C HIS A 67 5.25 1.52 4.36
N VAL A 68 4.16 1.37 3.61
CA VAL A 68 4.15 1.61 2.15
C VAL A 68 3.37 2.88 1.85
N HIS A 69 3.98 3.78 1.08
CA HIS A 69 3.32 4.93 0.48
C HIS A 69 2.84 4.59 -0.93
N LEU A 70 1.57 4.87 -1.21
CA LEU A 70 1.00 4.71 -2.54
C LEU A 70 0.66 6.07 -3.14
N ILE A 71 1.15 6.31 -4.35
CA ILE A 71 0.79 7.43 -5.19
C ILE A 71 -0.17 6.92 -6.25
N VAL A 72 -1.36 7.53 -6.31
CA VAL A 72 -2.44 7.11 -7.20
C VAL A 72 -2.86 8.31 -8.05
N PRO A 73 -2.84 8.20 -9.38
CA PRO A 73 -3.42 9.21 -10.27
C PRO A 73 -4.94 9.24 -10.07
N ALA A 74 -5.57 10.38 -10.35
CA ALA A 74 -7.02 10.58 -10.17
C ALA A 74 -7.87 9.88 -11.26
N GLY A 75 -7.54 8.65 -11.61
CA GLY A 75 -8.20 7.89 -12.67
C GLY A 75 -7.86 6.40 -12.62
N CYS A 76 -8.61 5.62 -13.39
CA CYS A 76 -8.43 4.18 -13.52
C CYS A 76 -8.73 3.72 -14.95
N LEU A 77 -8.18 2.56 -15.32
CA LEU A 77 -8.45 1.92 -16.60
C LEU A 77 -9.63 0.95 -16.47
N ASN A 78 -10.68 1.16 -17.25
CA ASN A 78 -11.83 0.26 -17.33
C ASN A 78 -11.85 -0.38 -18.72
N LYS A 79 -11.75 -1.71 -18.83
CA LYS A 79 -11.71 -2.37 -20.16
C LYS A 79 -13.02 -2.24 -20.98
N ARG A 80 -14.10 -1.76 -20.35
CA ARG A 80 -15.43 -1.59 -21.00
C ARG A 80 -15.73 -0.16 -21.45
N ARG A 81 -14.81 0.79 -21.22
CA ARG A 81 -14.92 2.20 -21.64
C ARG A 81 -13.58 2.72 -22.09
#